data_AF-A0A7S3ETL2-F1
#
_entry.id   AF-A0A7S3ETL2-F1
#
_cell.length_a   1.000
_cell.length_b   1.000
_cell.length_c   1.000
_cell.angle_alpha   90.00
_cell.angle_beta   90.00
_cell.angle_gamma   90.00
#
_symmetry.space_group_name_H-M   'P 1'
#
loop_
_entity.id
_entity.type
_entity.pdbx_description
1 polymer ?
#
loop_
_entity_poly.entity_id
_entity_poly.type
_entity_poly.pdbx_seq_one_letter_code
_entity_poly.pdbx_strand_id
1 'polypeptide(L)'
;MLKIDTPVMLLGCPSASGGGMASGVTITSSRNHTVHSTAQFARMANITLRQTGSSGRSCLLVSTGRLEIADCDISSTSGLCVEVTDTAAPIVRHSRIHGGAA
;
A
#
# COMPACT_ATOMS: atom_id res chain seq x y z
N MET A 1 2.84 -4.54 10.43
CA MET A 1 3.37 -4.78 9.07
C MET A 1 2.75 -6.04 8.53
N LEU A 2 2.02 -5.92 7.42
CA LEU A 2 1.61 -7.07 6.60
C LEU A 2 2.78 -7.45 5.70
N LYS A 3 3.25 -8.70 5.78
CA LYS A 3 4.31 -9.23 4.91
C LYS A 3 3.69 -10.02 3.77
N ILE A 4 4.11 -9.74 2.54
CA ILE A 4 3.71 -10.47 1.33
C ILE A 4 4.98 -11.05 0.71
N ASP A 5 5.28 -12.30 1.01
CA ASP A 5 6.45 -13.02 0.47
C ASP A 5 6.09 -14.12 -0.53
N THR A 6 4.81 -14.37 -0.72
CA THR A 6 4.27 -15.32 -1.69
C THR A 6 3.24 -14.64 -2.59
N PRO A 7 3.02 -15.14 -3.83
CA PRO A 7 2.06 -14.54 -4.73
C PRO A 7 0.64 -14.54 -4.16
N VAL A 8 0.05 -13.35 -4.08
CA VAL A 8 -1.28 -13.15 -3.51
C VAL A 8 -1.99 -11.97 -4.17
N MET A 9 -3.32 -12.01 -4.14
CA MET A 9 -4.18 -10.89 -4.52
C MET A 9 -5.00 -10.42 -3.32
N LEU A 10 -4.92 -9.12 -3.02
CA LEU A 10 -5.75 -8.45 -2.02
C LEU A 10 -6.76 -7.55 -2.74
N LEU A 11 -8.04 -7.88 -2.62
CA LEU A 11 -9.13 -7.14 -3.23
C LEU A 11 -10.05 -6.59 -2.15
N GLY A 12 -10.19 -5.28 -2.10
CA GLY A 12 -11.28 -4.67 -1.36
C GLY A 12 -12.57 -4.70 -2.19
N CYS A 13 -13.69 -4.97 -1.55
CA CYS A 13 -15.00 -4.79 -2.19
C CYS A 13 -15.40 -3.32 -2.12
N PRO A 14 -15.79 -2.68 -3.22
CA PRO A 14 -16.31 -1.32 -3.18
C PRO A 14 -17.68 -1.36 -2.49
N SER A 15 -17.91 -0.47 -1.52
CA SER A 15 -19.23 -0.32 -0.92
C SER A 15 -20.22 0.20 -1.97
N ALA A 16 -21.38 -0.44 -2.09
CA ALA A 16 -22.36 -0.21 -3.15
C ALA A 16 -23.05 1.18 -3.12
N SER A 17 -22.80 2.01 -2.10
CA SER A 17 -23.38 3.36 -2.00
C SER A 17 -22.41 4.41 -2.54
N GLY A 18 -22.67 4.88 -3.76
CA GLY A 18 -21.87 5.85 -4.53
C GLY A 18 -21.73 7.25 -3.92
N GLY A 19 -21.08 7.37 -2.76
CA GLY A 19 -20.79 8.65 -2.12
C GLY A 19 -19.50 8.61 -1.32
N GLY A 20 -18.39 8.96 -1.97
CA GLY A 20 -17.17 9.50 -1.33
C GLY A 20 -16.35 8.59 -0.42
N MET A 21 -15.08 8.38 -0.79
CA MET A 21 -14.00 7.71 -0.04
C MET A 21 -14.36 6.31 0.50
N ALA A 22 -14.00 5.30 -0.30
CA ALA A 22 -14.28 3.89 -0.12
C ALA A 22 -14.28 3.41 1.35
N SER A 23 -15.47 3.03 1.83
CA SER A 23 -15.67 2.10 2.94
C SER A 23 -15.21 0.70 2.51
N GLY A 24 -13.89 0.55 2.32
CA GLY A 24 -13.22 -0.67 1.90
C GLY A 24 -12.28 -1.20 2.97
N VAL A 25 -11.45 -2.17 2.61
CA VAL A 25 -10.43 -2.73 3.50
C VAL A 25 -9.35 -1.68 3.75
N THR A 26 -9.11 -1.37 5.02
CA THR A 26 -8.04 -0.46 5.44
C THR A 26 -6.95 -1.23 6.20
N ILE A 27 -5.71 -1.12 5.75
CA ILE A 27 -4.53 -1.70 6.41
C ILE A 27 -3.73 -0.54 7.01
N THR A 28 -3.43 -0.61 8.31
CA THR A 28 -2.72 0.47 9.02
C THR A 28 -1.52 -0.02 9.82
N SER A 29 -0.54 0.85 10.01
CA SER A 29 0.54 0.65 10.97
C SER A 29 1.10 1.96 11.53
N SER A 30 1.48 1.97 12.80
CA SER A 30 2.05 3.14 13.48
C SER A 30 3.53 3.01 13.83
N ARG A 31 4.09 1.79 13.82
CA ARG A 31 5.48 1.57 14.28
C ARG A 31 6.40 0.94 13.25
N ASN A 32 5.86 0.39 12.16
CA ASN A 32 6.64 -0.28 11.12
C ASN A 32 6.04 0.05 9.75
N HIS A 33 6.60 -0.52 8.69
CA HIS A 33 5.97 -0.46 7.38
C HIS A 33 4.55 -1.02 7.47
N THR A 34 3.60 -0.41 6.76
CA THR A 34 2.21 -0.92 6.76
C THR A 34 2.16 -2.23 5.97
N VAL A 35 2.75 -2.24 4.78
CA VAL A 35 2.93 -3.43 3.93
C VAL A 35 4.39 -3.53 3.49
N HIS A 36 4.95 -4.73 3.54
CA HIS A 36 6.24 -5.07 2.94
C HIS A 36 6.06 -6.23 1.97
N SER A 37 6.32 -5.99 0.68
CA SER A 37 6.25 -7.01 -0.36
C SER A 37 7.64 -7.42 -0.86
N THR A 38 7.86 -8.73 -0.86
CA THR A 38 9.02 -9.42 -1.44
C THR A 38 8.59 -10.56 -2.37
N ALA A 39 7.30 -10.64 -2.72
CA ALA A 39 6.76 -11.67 -3.60
C ALA A 39 7.16 -11.42 -5.06
N GLN A 40 7.39 -12.48 -5.83
CA GLN A 40 7.70 -12.37 -7.27
C GLN A 40 6.59 -11.64 -8.06
N PHE A 41 5.33 -11.91 -7.73
CA PHE A 41 4.16 -11.22 -8.28
C PHE A 41 3.09 -11.09 -7.21
N ALA A 42 2.50 -9.92 -7.03
CA ALA A 42 1.33 -9.72 -6.16
C ALA A 42 0.45 -8.58 -6.69
N ARG A 43 -0.81 -8.54 -6.26
CA ARG A 43 -1.73 -7.47 -6.64
C ARG A 43 -2.53 -6.98 -5.44
N MET A 44 -2.68 -5.67 -5.35
CA MET A 44 -3.56 -4.99 -4.39
C MET A 44 -4.49 -4.07 -5.17
N ALA A 45 -5.80 -4.19 -4.92
CA ALA A 45 -6.76 -3.29 -5.55
C ALA A 45 -7.90 -2.89 -4.62
N ASN A 46 -8.35 -1.64 -4.75
CA ASN A 46 -9.48 -1.07 -4.02
C ASN A 46 -9.34 -1.19 -2.48
N ILE A 47 -8.13 -0.94 -1.98
CA ILE A 47 -7.84 -0.91 -0.55
C ILE A 47 -7.20 0.41 -0.14
N THR A 48 -7.30 0.73 1.16
CA THR A 48 -6.63 1.88 1.76
C THR A 48 -5.43 1.42 2.57
N LEU A 49 -4.25 2.00 2.33
CA LEU A 49 -3.05 1.80 3.13
C LEU A 49 -2.73 3.09 3.89
N ARG A 50 -2.57 3.01 5.21
CA ARG A 50 -2.16 4.16 6.03
C ARG A 50 -1.00 3.86 6.96
N GLN A 51 0.05 4.66 6.90
CA GLN A 51 1.08 4.69 7.94
C GLN A 51 0.84 5.90 8.83
N THR A 52 0.46 5.69 10.08
CA THR A 52 -0.10 6.75 10.94
C THR A 52 0.83 7.26 12.02
N GLY A 53 1.96 6.58 12.25
CA GLY A 53 2.90 6.94 13.30
C GLY A 53 4.04 7.83 12.82
N SER A 54 4.96 8.12 13.75
CA SER A 54 6.11 9.01 13.58
C SER A 54 7.44 8.26 13.42
N SER A 55 7.40 7.01 12.98
CA SER A 55 8.59 6.14 12.93
C SER A 55 9.49 6.38 11.71
N GLY A 56 9.07 7.24 10.77
CA GLY A 56 9.75 7.42 9.48
C GLY A 56 9.64 6.20 8.57
N ARG A 57 8.82 5.21 8.93
CA ARG A 57 8.64 3.98 8.15
C ARG A 57 7.68 4.21 7.00
N SER A 58 7.94 3.56 5.88
CA SER A 58 7.14 3.71 4.67
C SER A 58 5.79 3.00 4.78
N CYS A 59 4.74 3.54 4.17
CA CYS A 59 3.44 2.86 4.15
C CYS A 59 3.52 1.55 3.35
N LEU A 60 4.03 1.62 2.13
CA LEU A 60 4.26 0.46 1.28
C LEU A 60 5.74 0.35 0.93
N LEU A 61 6.40 -0.72 1.37
CA LEU A 61 7.76 -1.08 0.96
C LEU A 61 7.69 -2.25 -0.05
N VAL A 62 8.33 -2.08 -1.20
CA VAL A 62 8.49 -3.13 -2.21
C VAL A 62 9.98 -3.33 -2.49
N SER A 63 10.52 -4.48 -2.09
CA SER A 63 11.96 -4.74 -2.22
C SER A 63 12.32 -5.58 -3.45
N THR A 64 11.43 -6.45 -3.92
CA THR A 64 11.66 -7.20 -5.15
C THR A 64 10.34 -7.59 -5.82
N GLY A 65 10.42 -8.14 -7.02
CA GLY A 65 9.28 -8.62 -7.79
C GLY A 65 8.40 -7.52 -8.37
N ARG A 66 7.22 -7.90 -8.85
CA ARG A 66 6.23 -7.02 -9.45
C ARG A 66 4.98 -6.95 -8.59
N LEU A 67 4.79 -5.81 -7.94
CA LEU A 67 3.55 -5.49 -7.21
C LEU A 67 2.66 -4.59 -8.07
N GLU A 68 1.46 -5.07 -8.41
CA GLU A 68 0.43 -4.27 -9.08
C GLU A 68 -0.48 -3.60 -8.05
N ILE A 69 -0.64 -2.29 -8.15
CA ILE A 69 -1.45 -1.47 -7.25
C ILE A 69 -2.44 -0.70 -8.11
N ALA A 70 -3.73 -0.94 -7.89
CA ALA A 70 -4.81 -0.34 -8.67
C ALA A 70 -5.92 0.19 -7.77
N ASP A 71 -6.41 1.39 -8.06
CA ASP A 71 -7.61 1.92 -7.38
C ASP A 71 -7.44 2.03 -5.85
N CYS A 72 -6.21 2.28 -5.38
CA CYS A 72 -5.88 2.34 -3.95
C CYS A 72 -5.74 3.78 -3.44
N ASP A 73 -5.91 3.97 -2.14
CA ASP A 73 -5.55 5.19 -1.40
C ASP A 73 -4.37 4.86 -0.47
N ILE A 74 -3.22 5.52 -0.68
CA ILE A 74 -1.98 5.25 0.05
C ILE A 74 -1.51 6.55 0.70
N SER A 75 -1.38 6.54 2.02
CA SER A 75 -0.89 7.69 2.77
C SER A 75 0.05 7.32 3.90
N SER A 76 0.92 8.27 4.25
CA SER A 76 1.84 8.18 5.37
C SER A 76 1.86 9.50 6.11
N THR A 77 2.05 9.48 7.44
CA THR A 77 2.15 10.69 8.27
C THR A 77 3.60 11.15 8.45
N SER A 78 4.58 10.25 8.43
CA SER A 78 5.97 10.59 8.77
C SER A 78 7.05 10.00 7.89
N GLY A 79 6.70 9.05 7.02
CA GLY A 79 7.65 8.43 6.09
C GLY A 79 7.15 8.48 4.66
N LEU A 80 7.83 7.72 3.79
CA LEU A 80 7.43 7.58 2.39
C LEU A 80 6.06 6.88 2.28
N CYS A 81 5.25 7.28 1.31
CA CYS A 81 4.02 6.54 1.03
C CYS A 81 4.33 5.22 0.31
N VAL A 82 5.23 5.28 -0.67
CA VAL A 82 5.70 4.11 -1.42
C VAL A 82 7.21 4.19 -1.47
N GLU A 83 7.87 3.14 -1.01
CA GLU A 83 9.31 2.95 -1.04
C GLU A 83 9.60 1.73 -1.93
N VAL A 84 10.44 1.93 -2.94
CA VAL A 84 10.84 0.90 -3.89
C VAL A 84 12.34 0.73 -3.75
N THR A 85 12.78 -0.48 -3.41
CA THR A 85 14.20 -0.80 -3.19
C THR A 85 14.65 -1.95 -4.11
N ASP A 86 15.96 -2.20 -4.09
CA ASP A 86 16.65 -3.29 -4.77
C ASP A 86 16.25 -3.47 -6.25
N THR A 87 15.46 -4.50 -6.57
CA THR A 87 15.10 -4.90 -7.93
C THR A 87 13.60 -4.85 -8.19
N ALA A 88 12.84 -4.20 -7.30
CA ALA A 88 11.40 -4.11 -7.43
C ALA A 88 10.98 -3.32 -8.67
N ALA A 89 9.93 -3.80 -9.34
CA ALA A 89 9.32 -3.17 -10.51
C ALA A 89 7.78 -3.07 -10.34
N PRO A 90 7.29 -2.28 -9.36
CA PRO A 90 5.86 -2.14 -9.13
C PRO A 90 5.18 -1.34 -10.24
N ILE A 91 3.88 -1.58 -10.42
CA ILE A 91 3.01 -0.82 -11.34
C ILE A 91 1.91 -0.20 -10.50
N VAL A 92 1.87 1.14 -10.43
CA VAL A 92 0.83 1.88 -9.72
C VAL A 92 -0.09 2.56 -10.74
N ARG A 93 -1.41 2.32 -10.64
CA ARG A 93 -2.41 2.90 -11.55
C ARG A 93 -3.65 3.33 -10.78
N HIS A 94 -4.30 4.40 -11.25
CA HIS A 94 -5.55 4.94 -10.69
C HIS A 94 -5.57 5.05 -9.15
N SER A 95 -4.41 5.29 -8.54
CA SER A 95 -4.25 5.31 -7.09
C SER A 95 -3.95 6.72 -6.60
N ARG A 96 -4.48 7.07 -5.45
CA ARG A 96 -4.18 8.32 -4.76
C ARG A 96 -3.03 8.09 -3.79
N ILE A 97 -1.93 8.81 -3.97
CA ILE A 97 -0.78 8.78 -3.05
C ILE A 97 -0.62 10.17 -2.45
N HIS A 98 -0.68 10.31 -1.13
CA HIS A 98 -0.64 11.62 -0.48
C HIS A 98 -0.13 11.61 0.97
N GLY A 99 0.26 12.78 1.49
CA GLY A 99 0.62 12.99 2.90
C GLY A 99 2.05 12.61 3.28
N GLY A 100 2.79 11.92 2.39
CA GLY A 100 4.16 11.50 2.66
C GLY A 100 5.08 12.65 3.10
N ALA A 101 5.95 12.34 4.05
CA ALA A 101 7.01 13.21 4.53
C ALA A 101 8.32 12.44 4.33
N ALA A 102 9.17 12.93 3.42
CA ALA A 102 10.48 12.36 3.09
C ALA A 102 11.58 13.22 3.73
#